data_AF-A0AAU9IUJ2-F1
#
_entry.id   AF-A0AAU9IUJ2-F1
#
_cell.length_a   1.000
_cell.length_b   1.000
_cell.length_c   1.000
_cell.angle_alpha   90.00
_cell.angle_beta   90.00
_cell.angle_gamma   90.00
#
_symmetry.space_group_name_H-M   'P 1'
#
loop_
_entity.id
_entity.type
_entity.pdbx_description
1 polymer ?
#
loop_
_entity_poly.entity_id
_entity_poly.type
_entity_poly.pdbx_seq_one_letter_code
_entity_poly.pdbx_strand_id
1 'polypeptide(L)'
;MTEEPHSASKKQSQIARYAIINGIPKTVKKFSVSSENVERWISALEFGNLPLLEKTREMILETSVRKGSKGASRDWGLSEGIINSLKNDYMSSIDKDSLKVEDSNAQVTPESFKEYKESRSQTKEKHLNGEEFAPRPRKIRKTSDEKRYVNTYSTARKIQAVREYMKNGRLNETAKGLEIPSINIVRWRDKIKNELFQASHVEHLYKSNLKGQINKFFRDIDECLNDWYNLHKDTIQDTSAALREKAEKLAKLDDNNPVISEEWLENFKKFYKII
;
A
#
# COMPACT_ATOMS: atom_id res chain seq x y z
N MET A 1 28.92 35.15 28.38
CA MET A 1 27.50 34.85 28.15
C MET A 1 27.40 33.39 27.76
N THR A 2 27.07 32.54 28.73
CA THR A 2 26.96 31.09 28.60
C THR A 2 25.52 30.76 28.25
N GLU A 3 25.23 30.49 26.98
CA GLU A 3 23.94 29.95 26.55
C GLU A 3 23.76 28.53 27.12
N GLU A 4 22.62 28.30 27.76
CA GLU A 4 22.30 27.07 28.49
C GLU A 4 22.23 25.82 27.57
N PRO A 5 22.69 24.64 28.05
CA PRO A 5 22.66 23.38 27.29
C PRO A 5 21.23 22.87 26.97
N HIS A 6 20.18 23.41 27.59
CA HIS A 6 18.79 22.99 27.38
C HIS A 6 18.14 23.53 26.09
N SER A 7 18.60 24.66 25.56
CA SER A 7 18.09 25.26 24.32
C SER A 7 18.51 24.46 23.08
N ALA A 8 19.77 24.02 23.05
CA ALA A 8 20.32 23.22 21.95
C ALA A 8 19.63 21.86 21.80
N SER A 9 19.34 21.17 22.92
CA SER A 9 18.68 19.85 22.91
C SER A 9 17.24 19.90 22.34
N LYS A 10 16.46 20.94 22.67
CA LYS A 10 15.11 21.13 22.12
C LYS A 10 15.13 21.38 20.62
N LYS A 11 16.04 22.24 20.16
CA LYS A 11 16.22 22.54 18.73
C LYS A 11 16.67 21.31 17.94
N GLN A 12 17.63 20.54 18.47
CA GLN A 12 18.08 19.28 17.87
C GLN A 12 16.95 18.27 17.75
N SER A 13 16.14 18.11 18.81
CA SER A 13 14.95 17.24 18.80
C SER A 13 13.95 17.67 17.73
N GLN A 14 13.67 18.97 17.58
CA GLN A 14 12.76 19.46 16.55
C GLN A 14 13.29 19.20 15.13
N ILE A 15 14.59 19.39 14.91
CA ILE A 15 15.23 19.12 13.61
C ILE A 15 15.16 17.62 13.27
N ALA A 16 15.41 16.74 14.24
CA ALA A 16 15.31 15.30 14.06
C ALA A 16 13.87 14.86 13.74
N ARG A 17 12.86 15.41 14.43
CA ARG A 17 11.45 15.14 14.13
C ARG A 17 11.07 15.57 12.73
N TYR A 18 11.53 16.75 12.32
CA TYR A 18 11.34 17.24 10.96
C TYR A 18 11.99 16.30 9.93
N ALA A 19 13.18 15.77 10.23
CA ALA A 19 13.92 14.86 9.37
C ALA A 19 13.25 13.49 9.20
N ILE A 20 12.62 12.95 10.23
CA ILE A 20 11.86 11.70 10.12
C ILE A 20 10.69 11.85 9.14
N ILE A 21 10.03 13.01 9.15
CA ILE A 21 8.85 13.26 8.32
C ILE A 21 9.25 13.66 6.89
N ASN A 22 10.29 14.48 6.73
CA ASN A 22 10.64 15.14 5.47
C ASN A 22 11.91 14.60 4.80
N GLY A 23 12.65 13.73 5.49
CA GLY A 23 13.93 13.19 5.06
C GLY A 23 15.13 14.09 5.41
N ILE A 24 16.30 13.46 5.52
CA ILE A 24 17.58 14.11 5.80
C ILE A 24 17.94 15.16 4.73
N PRO A 25 17.80 14.89 3.41
CA PRO A 25 18.21 15.86 2.40
C PRO A 25 17.47 17.20 2.47
N LYS A 26 16.17 17.19 2.81
CA LYS A 26 15.39 18.42 3.00
C LYS A 26 15.77 19.13 4.28
N THR A 27 16.07 18.37 5.34
CA THR A 27 16.43 18.90 6.65
C THR A 27 17.78 19.60 6.63
N VAL A 28 18.79 18.96 6.03
CA VAL A 28 20.14 19.52 5.83
C VAL A 28 20.06 20.87 5.12
N LYS A 29 19.26 20.95 4.05
CA LYS A 29 19.04 22.20 3.30
C LYS A 29 18.31 23.26 4.12
N LYS A 30 17.26 22.89 4.87
CA LYS A 30 16.41 23.82 5.60
C LYS A 30 17.11 24.43 6.82
N PHE A 31 17.90 23.63 7.52
CA PHE A 31 18.51 24.03 8.80
C PHE A 31 20.02 24.27 8.71
N SER A 32 20.62 24.10 7.52
CA SER A 32 22.06 24.29 7.28
C SER A 32 22.94 23.48 8.26
N VAL A 33 22.59 22.20 8.44
CA VAL A 33 23.26 21.25 9.34
C VAL A 33 23.80 20.07 8.54
N SER A 34 24.88 19.43 8.98
CA SER A 34 25.42 18.26 8.28
C SER A 34 24.49 17.05 8.39
N SER A 35 24.53 16.17 7.37
CA SER A 35 23.77 14.92 7.38
C SER A 35 24.07 14.09 8.62
N GLU A 36 25.35 13.94 9.00
CA GLU A 36 25.76 13.13 10.16
C GLU A 36 25.14 13.63 11.47
N ASN A 37 25.05 14.95 11.64
CA ASN A 37 24.42 15.53 12.83
C ASN A 37 22.92 15.24 12.87
N VAL A 38 22.24 15.34 11.72
CA VAL A 38 20.81 15.00 11.63
C VAL A 38 20.59 13.52 11.93
N GLU A 39 21.44 12.63 11.42
CA GLU A 39 21.34 11.20 11.70
C GLU A 39 21.54 10.89 13.19
N ARG A 40 22.56 11.50 13.80
CA ARG A 40 22.81 11.37 15.23
C ARG A 40 21.63 11.85 16.06
N TRP A 41 21.00 12.96 15.69
CA TRP A 41 19.82 13.46 16.41
C TRP A 41 18.58 12.59 16.21
N ILE A 42 18.42 11.97 15.04
CA ILE A 42 17.34 10.99 14.80
C ILE A 42 17.51 9.77 15.71
N SER A 43 18.72 9.21 15.80
CA SER A 43 19.00 8.07 16.68
C SER A 43 18.83 8.37 18.17
N ALA A 44 18.91 9.64 18.55
CA ALA A 44 18.70 10.08 19.93
C ALA A 44 17.23 10.45 20.25
N LEU A 45 16.30 10.30 19.29
CA LEU A 45 14.89 10.61 19.53
C LEU A 45 14.20 9.56 20.40
N GLU A 46 13.54 10.02 21.46
CA GLU A 46 12.61 9.21 22.23
C GLU A 46 11.23 9.20 21.55
N PHE A 47 10.84 8.03 21.02
CA PHE A 47 9.57 7.85 20.29
C PHE A 47 8.36 7.68 21.21
N GLY A 48 8.55 7.10 22.40
CA GLY A 48 7.46 6.65 23.28
C GLY A 48 6.59 7.76 23.88
N ASN A 49 6.98 9.03 23.73
CA ASN A 49 6.27 10.17 24.31
C ASN A 49 5.45 10.96 23.27
N LEU A 50 5.42 10.55 22.00
CA LEU A 50 4.81 11.32 20.91
C LEU A 50 4.06 10.45 19.88
N PRO A 51 2.71 10.41 19.95
CA PRO A 51 1.89 9.56 19.08
C PRO A 51 2.14 9.75 17.58
N LEU A 52 2.39 10.98 17.14
CA LEU A 52 2.68 11.27 15.72
C LEU A 52 4.01 10.67 15.27
N LEU A 53 5.05 10.72 16.12
CA LEU A 53 6.35 10.15 15.79
C LEU A 53 6.31 8.64 15.81
N GLU A 54 5.58 8.06 16.77
CA GLU A 54 5.35 6.63 16.83
C GLU A 54 4.60 6.13 15.60
N LYS A 55 3.52 6.82 15.18
CA LYS A 55 2.82 6.51 13.93
C LYS A 55 3.73 6.65 12.70
N THR A 56 4.54 7.70 12.65
CA THR A 56 5.48 7.90 11.55
C THR A 56 6.53 6.78 11.50
N ARG A 57 7.02 6.35 12.67
CA ARG A 57 7.92 5.21 12.82
C ARG A 57 7.27 3.92 12.34
N GLU A 58 6.03 3.63 12.75
CA GLU A 58 5.27 2.47 12.25
C GLU A 58 5.18 2.47 10.72
N MET A 59 4.85 3.60 10.10
CA MET A 59 4.76 3.72 8.65
C MET A 59 6.10 3.50 7.95
N ILE A 60 7.20 3.98 8.55
CA ILE A 60 8.55 3.74 8.05
C ILE A 60 8.88 2.24 8.11
N LEU A 61 8.56 1.58 9.22
CA LEU A 61 8.78 0.14 9.41
C LEU A 61 7.91 -0.70 8.46
N GLU A 62 6.64 -0.36 8.29
CA GLU A 62 5.74 -1.00 7.32
C GLU A 62 6.30 -0.87 5.89
N THR A 63 6.81 0.32 5.54
CA THR A 63 7.47 0.55 4.25
C THR A 63 8.73 -0.32 4.11
N SER A 64 9.51 -0.47 5.17
CA SER A 64 10.71 -1.32 5.21
C SER A 64 10.36 -2.80 5.06
N VAL A 65 9.30 -3.29 5.71
CA VAL A 65 8.81 -4.67 5.53
C VAL A 65 8.33 -4.90 4.09
N ARG A 66 7.61 -3.94 3.51
CA ARG A 66 7.04 -4.07 2.16
C ARG A 66 8.06 -3.92 1.03
N LYS A 67 9.07 -3.05 1.18
CA LYS A 67 10.00 -2.66 0.10
C LYS A 67 11.48 -2.90 0.43
N GLY A 68 11.79 -3.44 1.60
CA GLY A 68 13.15 -3.56 2.14
C GLY A 68 13.71 -2.23 2.67
N SER A 69 14.78 -2.29 3.49
CA SER A 69 15.44 -1.10 4.07
C SER A 69 15.89 -0.10 3.01
N LYS A 70 16.38 -0.58 1.86
CA LYS A 70 16.73 0.23 0.67
C LYS A 70 15.53 0.99 0.10
N GLY A 71 14.37 0.34 0.03
CA GLY A 71 13.15 0.93 -0.48
C GLY A 71 12.59 2.00 0.46
N ALA A 72 12.59 1.73 1.77
CA ALA A 72 12.18 2.69 2.79
C ALA A 72 13.13 3.89 2.87
N SER A 73 14.44 3.65 2.81
CA SER A 73 15.47 4.70 2.77
C SER A 73 15.20 5.71 1.65
N ARG A 74 14.90 5.22 0.44
CA ARG A 74 14.57 6.08 -0.71
C ARG A 74 13.26 6.84 -0.53
N ASP A 75 12.21 6.17 -0.05
CA ASP A 75 10.87 6.75 0.04
C ASP A 75 10.77 7.82 1.14
N TRP A 76 11.54 7.67 2.21
CA TRP A 76 11.54 8.56 3.38
C TRP A 76 12.75 9.49 3.43
N GLY A 77 13.74 9.31 2.55
CA GLY A 77 14.96 10.12 2.56
C GLY A 77 15.79 9.94 3.83
N LEU A 78 15.77 8.73 4.41
CA LEU A 78 16.56 8.34 5.58
C LEU A 78 17.65 7.36 5.15
N SER A 79 18.77 7.27 5.87
CA SER A 79 19.77 6.23 5.57
C SER A 79 19.29 4.85 6.00
N GLU A 80 19.81 3.80 5.35
CA GLU A 80 19.50 2.41 5.74
C GLU A 80 19.86 2.12 7.19
N GLY A 81 20.92 2.75 7.71
CA GLY A 81 21.34 2.66 9.10
C GLY A 81 20.24 3.12 10.07
N ILE A 82 19.63 4.27 9.80
CA ILE A 82 18.50 4.78 10.60
C ILE A 82 17.30 3.86 10.53
N ILE A 83 16.94 3.39 9.33
CA ILE A 83 15.80 2.47 9.18
C ILE A 83 16.00 1.19 10.02
N ASN A 84 17.23 0.66 10.04
CA ASN A 84 17.56 -0.51 10.83
C ASN A 84 17.61 -0.22 12.34
N SER A 85 18.11 0.95 12.76
CA SER A 85 18.07 1.41 14.16
C SER A 85 16.62 1.49 14.66
N LEU A 86 15.76 2.20 13.92
CA LEU A 86 14.34 2.36 14.26
C LEU A 86 13.62 1.02 14.42
N LYS A 87 14.00 0.02 13.61
CA LYS A 87 13.47 -1.34 13.66
C LYS A 87 13.91 -2.05 14.93
N ASN A 88 15.20 -2.03 15.26
CA ASN A 88 15.75 -2.67 16.45
C ASN A 88 15.19 -2.05 17.73
N ASP A 89 15.13 -0.73 17.77
CA ASP A 89 14.57 0.03 18.89
C ASP A 89 13.07 -0.24 19.07
N TYR A 90 12.33 -0.65 18.02
CA TYR A 90 10.87 -0.86 18.07
C TYR A 90 10.56 -2.29 18.54
N MET A 91 11.32 -3.26 18.06
CA MET A 91 11.27 -4.62 18.56
C MET A 91 11.63 -4.67 20.05
N SER A 92 12.54 -3.79 20.50
CA SER A 92 12.96 -3.70 21.90
C SER A 92 11.92 -3.01 22.81
N SER A 93 10.99 -2.21 22.25
CA SER A 93 9.92 -1.53 23.01
C SER A 93 8.63 -2.34 23.10
N ILE A 94 8.36 -3.23 22.13
CA ILE A 94 7.19 -4.13 22.15
C ILE A 94 7.22 -5.08 23.37
N ASP A 95 8.41 -5.43 23.85
CA ASP A 95 8.56 -6.29 25.02
C ASP A 95 8.36 -5.57 26.36
N LYS A 96 8.13 -4.25 26.40
CA LYS A 96 8.19 -3.47 27.66
C LYS A 96 6.96 -2.66 28.07
N ASP A 97 6.12 -2.14 27.18
CA ASP A 97 5.07 -1.20 27.61
C ASP A 97 3.71 -1.42 26.95
N SER A 98 2.93 -2.32 27.54
CA SER A 98 1.47 -2.26 27.53
C SER A 98 0.98 -1.13 28.45
N LEU A 99 1.14 0.14 28.09
CA LEU A 99 0.67 1.24 28.95
C LEU A 99 0.11 2.45 28.18
N LYS A 100 -1.06 2.86 28.67
CA LYS A 100 -1.94 3.94 28.25
C LYS A 100 -1.22 5.29 28.22
N VAL A 101 -1.50 6.12 27.22
CA VAL A 101 -1.22 7.56 27.30
C VAL A 101 -2.50 8.32 26.96
N GLU A 102 -3.09 8.91 28.00
CA GLU A 102 -4.15 9.89 27.92
C GLU A 102 -3.60 11.23 27.41
N ASP A 103 -4.46 11.88 26.64
CA ASP A 103 -4.22 13.06 25.84
C ASP A 103 -4.17 14.33 26.72
N SER A 104 -3.10 15.12 26.61
CA SER A 104 -3.20 16.55 26.84
C SER A 104 -1.99 17.28 26.25
N ASN A 105 -2.28 18.21 25.34
CA ASN A 105 -1.40 19.24 24.76
C ASN A 105 -0.68 18.87 23.45
N ALA A 106 -1.46 18.74 22.37
CA ALA A 106 -0.96 19.00 21.03
C ALA A 106 -1.88 20.00 20.31
N GLN A 107 -1.55 21.28 20.34
CA GLN A 107 -2.00 22.23 19.32
C GLN A 107 -1.22 21.94 18.03
N VAL A 108 -1.72 20.97 17.26
CA VAL A 108 -1.47 20.85 15.82
C VAL A 108 -2.84 20.77 15.18
N THR A 109 -3.26 21.83 14.49
CA THR A 109 -4.61 21.87 13.93
C THR A 109 -4.70 20.96 12.69
N PRO A 110 -5.85 20.29 12.49
CA PRO A 110 -6.10 19.43 11.33
C PRO A 110 -5.82 20.06 9.96
N GLU A 111 -5.84 21.40 9.83
CA GLU A 111 -5.48 22.09 8.58
C GLU A 111 -4.04 21.83 8.14
N SER A 112 -3.09 21.82 9.08
CA SER A 112 -1.67 21.60 8.78
C SER A 112 -1.38 20.16 8.29
N PHE A 113 -2.24 19.21 8.63
CA PHE A 113 -2.19 17.84 8.13
C PHE A 113 -2.87 17.69 6.76
N LYS A 114 -3.82 18.59 6.42
CA LYS A 114 -4.55 18.62 5.15
C LYS A 114 -3.68 19.19 4.02
N GLU A 115 -2.95 20.28 4.26
CA GLU A 115 -1.99 20.86 3.28
C GLU A 115 -0.88 19.87 2.88
N TYR A 116 -0.43 19.02 3.80
CA TYR A 116 0.58 17.99 3.51
C TYR A 116 0.06 16.88 2.58
N LYS A 117 -1.22 16.53 2.69
CA LYS A 117 -1.87 15.50 1.85
C LYS A 117 -2.11 16.01 0.44
N GLU A 118 -2.43 17.30 0.29
CA GLU A 118 -2.66 17.96 -1.00
C GLU A 118 -1.35 18.21 -1.76
N SER A 119 -0.26 18.54 -1.06
CA SER A 119 1.07 18.76 -1.66
C SER A 119 1.69 17.51 -2.31
N ARG A 120 1.27 16.30 -1.90
CA ARG A 120 1.84 15.03 -2.41
C ARG A 120 1.17 14.53 -3.70
N SER A 121 0.03 15.12 -4.08
CA SER A 121 -0.75 14.71 -5.25
C SER A 121 -0.39 15.46 -6.54
N GLN A 122 0.50 16.46 -6.49
CA GLN A 122 0.86 17.27 -7.66
C GLN A 122 2.29 17.09 -8.20
N THR A 123 3.14 16.23 -7.63
CA THR A 123 4.53 16.05 -8.13
C THR A 123 4.70 14.89 -9.11
N LYS A 124 3.79 14.77 -10.09
CA LYS A 124 3.95 13.87 -11.24
C LYS A 124 3.75 14.57 -12.58
N GLU A 125 4.12 15.84 -12.71
CA GLU A 125 4.21 16.47 -14.03
C GLU A 125 5.19 17.63 -13.98
N LYS A 126 6.36 17.42 -14.62
CA LYS A 126 7.36 18.38 -15.13
C LYS A 126 8.78 17.85 -14.92
N HIS A 127 9.20 16.98 -15.84
CA HIS A 127 10.61 16.93 -16.24
C HIS A 127 10.65 17.10 -17.76
N LEU A 128 10.99 18.32 -18.19
CA LEU A 128 11.52 18.63 -19.51
C LEU A 128 12.21 19.99 -19.39
N ASN A 129 13.53 19.96 -19.17
CA ASN A 129 14.52 20.59 -20.05
C ASN A 129 15.94 20.52 -19.46
N GLY A 130 16.86 20.12 -20.33
CA GLY A 130 18.27 20.48 -20.42
C GLY A 130 19.13 20.50 -19.17
N GLU A 131 20.04 19.53 -19.05
CA GLU A 131 21.48 19.79 -18.87
C GLU A 131 22.27 18.48 -19.04
N GLU A 132 23.29 18.54 -19.90
CA GLU A 132 24.18 17.44 -20.26
C GLU A 132 25.00 16.99 -19.06
N PHE A 133 24.90 15.71 -18.68
CA PHE A 133 25.89 15.05 -17.85
C PHE A 133 26.32 13.73 -18.49
N ALA A 134 27.64 13.59 -18.60
CA ALA A 134 28.46 12.55 -19.22
C ALA A 134 27.88 11.10 -19.22
N PRO A 135 28.25 10.27 -20.22
CA PRO A 135 27.68 8.94 -20.38
C PRO A 135 28.11 8.03 -19.22
N ARG A 136 27.20 7.82 -18.27
CA ARG A 136 27.32 6.70 -17.32
C ARG A 136 27.41 5.40 -18.11
N PRO A 137 28.19 4.39 -17.67
CA PRO A 137 28.27 3.11 -18.36
C PRO A 137 26.86 2.59 -18.51
N ARG A 138 26.42 2.45 -19.77
CA ARG A 138 25.09 1.93 -20.09
C ARG A 138 25.03 0.57 -19.40
N LYS A 139 24.24 0.47 -18.32
CA LYS A 139 23.77 -0.83 -17.84
C LYS A 139 23.30 -1.55 -19.08
N ILE A 140 23.97 -2.66 -19.40
CA ILE A 140 23.53 -3.59 -20.44
C ILE A 140 22.04 -3.73 -20.20
N ARG A 141 21.25 -3.21 -21.16
CA ARG A 141 19.82 -3.39 -21.11
C ARG A 141 19.67 -4.90 -21.19
N LYS A 142 19.31 -5.52 -20.06
CA LYS A 142 18.64 -6.81 -20.05
C LYS A 142 17.69 -6.77 -21.24
N THR A 143 17.91 -7.68 -22.19
CA THR A 143 17.09 -7.84 -23.39
C THR A 143 15.63 -7.93 -22.96
N SER A 144 14.71 -7.63 -23.88
CA SER A 144 13.25 -7.67 -23.62
C SER A 144 12.79 -8.91 -22.85
N ASP A 145 13.54 -10.01 -22.99
CA ASP A 145 13.22 -11.33 -22.47
C ASP A 145 13.59 -11.48 -20.98
N GLU A 146 14.60 -10.76 -20.49
CA GLU A 146 15.03 -10.84 -19.08
C GLU A 146 14.31 -9.84 -18.14
N LYS A 147 13.53 -8.90 -18.69
CA LYS A 147 12.75 -7.92 -17.90
C LYS A 147 11.31 -8.35 -17.62
N ARG A 148 10.88 -9.52 -18.09
CA ARG A 148 9.52 -10.03 -17.87
C ARG A 148 9.51 -11.53 -17.58
N TYR A 149 9.90 -11.89 -16.38
CA TYR A 149 9.17 -12.94 -15.65
C TYR A 149 8.36 -12.26 -14.54
N VAL A 150 7.49 -11.32 -14.93
CA VAL A 150 6.30 -11.09 -14.13
C VAL A 150 5.46 -12.33 -14.40
N ASN A 151 5.46 -13.32 -13.49
CA ASN A 151 4.51 -14.42 -13.57
C ASN A 151 3.11 -13.81 -13.57
N THR A 152 2.53 -13.62 -14.75
CA THR A 152 1.18 -13.09 -14.92
C THR A 152 0.23 -14.23 -14.65
N TYR A 153 -0.22 -14.35 -13.41
CA TYR A 153 -1.25 -15.31 -13.04
C TYR A 153 -2.60 -14.88 -13.65
N SER A 154 -3.26 -15.81 -14.34
CA SER A 154 -4.62 -15.61 -14.82
C SER A 154 -5.60 -15.45 -13.66
N THR A 155 -6.73 -14.78 -13.88
CA THR A 155 -7.76 -14.58 -12.87
C THR A 155 -8.31 -15.90 -12.33
N ALA A 156 -8.50 -16.90 -13.20
CA ALA A 156 -8.86 -18.26 -12.81
C ALA A 156 -7.81 -18.90 -11.87
N ARG A 157 -6.51 -18.79 -12.21
CA ARG A 157 -5.42 -19.34 -11.39
C ARG A 157 -5.34 -18.66 -10.02
N LYS A 158 -5.64 -17.36 -9.94
CA LYS A 158 -5.70 -16.63 -8.66
C LYS A 158 -6.84 -17.14 -7.77
N ILE A 159 -8.04 -17.29 -8.33
CA ILE A 159 -9.21 -17.77 -7.58
C ILE A 159 -8.97 -19.21 -7.11
N GLN A 160 -8.45 -20.08 -7.96
CA GLN A 160 -8.12 -21.46 -7.59
C GLN A 160 -7.11 -21.51 -6.44
N ALA A 161 -6.02 -20.73 -6.53
CA ALA A 161 -5.00 -20.70 -5.48
C ALA A 161 -5.55 -20.26 -4.13
N VAL A 162 -6.46 -19.28 -4.12
CA VAL A 162 -7.13 -18.84 -2.90
C VAL A 162 -8.06 -19.93 -2.38
N ARG A 163 -8.85 -20.60 -3.23
CA ARG A 163 -9.74 -21.70 -2.82
C ARG A 163 -8.98 -22.88 -2.21
N GLU A 164 -7.87 -23.30 -2.82
CA GLU A 164 -7.02 -24.36 -2.28
C GLU A 164 -6.43 -23.99 -0.92
N TYR A 165 -6.00 -22.74 -0.78
CA TYR A 165 -5.53 -22.23 0.51
C TYR A 165 -6.64 -22.24 1.56
N MET A 166 -7.82 -21.72 1.24
CA MET A 166 -8.94 -21.64 2.20
C MET A 166 -9.48 -23.03 2.58
N LYS A 167 -9.44 -24.00 1.67
CA LYS A 167 -9.85 -25.38 1.94
C LYS A 167 -8.87 -26.12 2.87
N ASN A 168 -7.57 -25.96 2.65
CA ASN A 168 -6.56 -26.76 3.34
C ASN A 168 -5.96 -26.03 4.57
N GLY A 169 -6.15 -24.72 4.69
CA GLY A 169 -5.60 -23.87 5.76
C GLY A 169 -4.08 -23.69 5.73
N ARG A 170 -3.37 -24.38 4.81
CA ARG A 170 -1.91 -24.44 4.77
C ARG A 170 -1.36 -23.55 3.66
N LEU A 171 -1.14 -22.28 3.99
CA LEU A 171 -0.65 -21.26 3.06
C LEU A 171 0.68 -21.65 2.40
N ASN A 172 1.65 -22.12 3.20
CA ASN A 172 2.99 -22.43 2.72
C ASN A 172 3.02 -23.67 1.80
N GLU A 173 2.20 -24.67 2.09
CA GLU A 173 2.06 -25.86 1.24
C GLU A 173 1.38 -25.51 -0.09
N THR A 174 0.31 -24.71 -0.05
CA THR A 174 -0.40 -24.23 -1.24
C THR A 174 0.51 -23.36 -2.11
N ALA A 175 1.26 -22.45 -1.49
CA ALA A 175 2.23 -21.60 -2.16
C ALA A 175 3.32 -22.41 -2.87
N LYS A 176 3.85 -23.44 -2.20
CA LYS A 176 4.85 -24.34 -2.76
C LYS A 176 4.27 -25.21 -3.89
N GLY A 177 3.10 -25.79 -3.70
CA GLY A 177 2.46 -26.68 -4.67
C GLY A 177 2.05 -25.97 -5.97
N LEU A 178 1.62 -24.70 -5.89
CA LEU A 178 1.19 -23.93 -7.05
C LEU A 178 2.28 -23.04 -7.65
N GLU A 179 3.48 -23.04 -7.04
CA GLU A 179 4.59 -22.14 -7.35
C GLU A 179 4.20 -20.65 -7.32
N ILE A 180 3.38 -20.28 -6.33
CA ILE A 180 2.87 -18.92 -6.15
C ILE A 180 3.40 -18.37 -4.83
N PRO A 181 4.02 -17.17 -4.81
CA PRO A 181 4.43 -16.55 -3.55
C PRO A 181 3.26 -16.39 -2.57
N SER A 182 3.45 -16.80 -1.31
CA SER A 182 2.42 -16.75 -0.26
C SER A 182 1.77 -15.36 -0.13
N ILE A 183 2.58 -14.30 -0.26
CA ILE A 183 2.10 -12.92 -0.22
C ILE A 183 1.07 -12.59 -1.31
N ASN A 184 1.17 -13.23 -2.48
CA ASN A 184 0.23 -13.02 -3.57
C ASN A 184 -1.10 -13.72 -3.28
N ILE A 185 -1.07 -14.94 -2.75
CA ILE A 185 -2.27 -15.69 -2.35
C ILE A 185 -3.04 -14.91 -1.28
N VAL A 186 -2.35 -14.38 -0.26
CA VAL A 186 -2.96 -13.54 0.79
C VAL A 186 -3.59 -12.28 0.19
N ARG A 187 -2.86 -11.56 -0.67
CA ARG A 187 -3.40 -10.36 -1.34
C ARG A 187 -4.63 -10.67 -2.19
N TRP A 188 -4.65 -11.79 -2.91
CA TRP A 188 -5.82 -12.16 -3.71
C TRP A 188 -6.98 -12.60 -2.83
N ARG A 189 -6.73 -13.29 -1.71
CA ARG A 189 -7.76 -13.61 -0.72
C ARG A 189 -8.42 -12.33 -0.22
N ASP A 190 -7.63 -11.37 0.27
CA ASP A 190 -8.17 -10.13 0.84
C ASP A 190 -8.95 -9.35 -0.21
N LYS A 191 -8.44 -9.32 -1.44
CA LYS A 191 -9.14 -8.70 -2.57
C LYS A 191 -10.46 -9.38 -2.92
N ILE A 192 -10.50 -10.71 -2.94
CA ILE A 192 -11.75 -11.44 -3.21
C ILE A 192 -12.74 -11.27 -2.05
N LYS A 193 -12.27 -11.36 -0.80
CA LYS A 193 -13.13 -11.33 0.40
C LYS A 193 -13.69 -9.94 0.68
N ASN A 194 -12.89 -8.89 0.48
CA ASN A 194 -13.24 -7.54 0.95
C ASN A 194 -13.59 -6.59 -0.19
N GLU A 195 -13.23 -6.89 -1.45
CA GLU A 195 -13.44 -5.94 -2.55
C GLU A 195 -14.36 -6.49 -3.65
N LEU A 196 -14.37 -7.81 -3.90
CA LEU A 196 -15.09 -8.38 -5.04
C LEU A 196 -16.61 -8.25 -4.88
N PHE A 197 -17.25 -7.66 -5.90
CA PHE A 197 -18.70 -7.37 -5.96
C PHE A 197 -19.20 -6.39 -4.88
N GLN A 198 -18.29 -5.61 -4.28
CA GLN A 198 -18.61 -4.60 -3.28
C GLN A 198 -18.33 -3.18 -3.81
N ALA A 199 -18.47 -2.16 -2.96
CA ALA A 199 -18.28 -0.76 -3.34
C ALA A 199 -16.90 -0.48 -4.00
N SER A 200 -15.83 -1.12 -3.51
CA SER A 200 -14.50 -1.02 -4.12
C SER A 200 -14.45 -1.58 -5.54
N HIS A 201 -15.19 -2.66 -5.84
CA HIS A 201 -15.33 -3.16 -7.21
C HIS A 201 -15.92 -2.09 -8.12
N VAL A 202 -17.03 -1.47 -7.68
CA VAL A 202 -17.72 -0.43 -8.44
C VAL A 202 -16.83 0.78 -8.68
N GLU A 203 -16.12 1.24 -7.66
CA GLU A 203 -15.20 2.37 -7.77
C GLU A 203 -14.09 2.11 -8.79
N HIS A 204 -13.48 0.92 -8.72
CA HIS A 204 -12.34 0.55 -9.55
C HIS A 204 -12.70 0.20 -11.00
N LEU A 205 -13.95 -0.17 -11.29
CA LEU A 205 -14.38 -0.59 -12.62
C LEU A 205 -15.30 0.43 -13.30
N TYR A 206 -16.30 0.94 -12.58
CA TYR A 206 -17.38 1.75 -13.15
C TYR A 206 -17.24 3.25 -12.89
N LYS A 207 -16.60 3.66 -11.78
CA LYS A 207 -16.42 5.08 -11.42
C LYS A 207 -15.00 5.61 -11.60
N SER A 208 -14.13 4.87 -12.28
CA SER A 208 -12.74 5.29 -12.51
C SER A 208 -12.69 6.46 -13.51
N ASN A 209 -12.79 7.69 -12.99
CA ASN A 209 -12.63 8.93 -13.76
C ASN A 209 -11.20 9.10 -14.33
N LEU A 210 -10.26 8.22 -13.95
CA LEU A 210 -8.88 8.21 -14.39
C LEU A 210 -8.69 7.14 -15.47
N LYS A 211 -8.74 7.57 -16.74
CA LYS A 211 -8.43 6.72 -17.91
C LYS A 211 -7.12 5.96 -17.66
N GLY A 212 -7.21 4.64 -17.50
CA GLY A 212 -6.06 3.74 -17.32
C GLY A 212 -5.90 3.05 -15.96
N GLN A 213 -6.78 3.32 -14.97
CA GLN A 213 -6.74 2.66 -13.65
C GLN A 213 -7.77 1.53 -13.46
N ILE A 214 -8.39 1.05 -14.55
CA ILE A 214 -9.34 -0.07 -14.46
C ILE A 214 -8.61 -1.31 -13.94
N ASN A 215 -9.13 -1.87 -12.86
CA ASN A 215 -8.57 -3.04 -12.23
C ASN A 215 -8.83 -4.28 -13.09
N LYS A 216 -7.79 -4.75 -13.79
CA LYS A 216 -7.90 -5.91 -14.71
C LYS A 216 -8.54 -7.14 -14.06
N PHE A 217 -8.26 -7.42 -12.78
CA PHE A 217 -8.83 -8.59 -12.10
C PHE A 217 -10.37 -8.53 -12.02
N PHE A 218 -10.90 -7.36 -11.71
CA PHE A 218 -12.33 -7.11 -11.63
C PHE A 218 -12.99 -7.17 -13.01
N ARG A 219 -12.37 -6.51 -14.00
CA ARG A 219 -12.84 -6.60 -15.38
C ARG A 219 -12.88 -8.04 -15.90
N ASP A 220 -11.81 -8.81 -15.70
CA ASP A 220 -11.75 -10.22 -16.15
C ASP A 220 -12.84 -11.09 -15.46
N ILE A 221 -13.21 -10.79 -14.20
CA ILE A 221 -14.31 -11.49 -13.51
C ILE A 221 -15.66 -11.09 -14.10
N ASP A 222 -15.90 -9.80 -14.29
CA ASP A 222 -17.15 -9.30 -14.84
C ASP A 222 -17.35 -9.76 -16.29
N GLU A 223 -16.28 -9.81 -17.10
CA GLU A 223 -16.29 -10.41 -18.44
C GLU A 223 -16.68 -11.89 -18.36
N CYS A 224 -16.05 -12.67 -17.48
CA CYS A 224 -16.39 -14.09 -17.29
C CYS A 224 -17.85 -14.30 -16.85
N LEU A 225 -18.38 -13.40 -16.02
CA LEU A 225 -19.77 -13.46 -15.57
C LEU A 225 -20.74 -13.09 -16.69
N ASN A 226 -20.39 -12.09 -17.50
CA ASN A 226 -21.17 -11.70 -18.67
C ASN A 226 -21.17 -12.79 -19.76
N ASP A 227 -20.04 -13.45 -20.00
CA ASP A 227 -19.95 -14.58 -20.92
C ASP A 227 -20.85 -15.74 -20.47
N TRP A 228 -20.83 -16.04 -19.17
CA TRP A 228 -21.73 -17.02 -18.58
C TRP A 228 -23.21 -16.61 -18.75
N TYR A 229 -23.56 -15.35 -18.48
CA TYR A 229 -24.92 -14.85 -18.67
C TYR A 229 -25.36 -14.98 -20.13
N ASN A 230 -24.56 -14.55 -21.09
CA ASN A 230 -24.90 -14.62 -22.51
C ASN A 230 -25.14 -16.05 -23.00
N LEU A 231 -24.47 -17.04 -22.41
CA LEU A 231 -24.67 -18.46 -22.72
C LEU A 231 -25.98 -19.02 -22.14
N HIS A 232 -26.52 -18.43 -21.07
CA HIS A 232 -27.69 -18.95 -20.34
C HIS A 232 -28.90 -18.01 -20.35
N LYS A 233 -28.80 -16.83 -20.98
CA LYS A 233 -29.81 -15.76 -20.93
C LYS A 233 -31.22 -16.23 -21.28
N ASP A 234 -31.36 -17.18 -22.21
CA ASP A 234 -32.65 -17.68 -22.66
C ASP A 234 -33.32 -18.63 -21.65
N THR A 235 -32.56 -19.13 -20.68
CA THR A 235 -33.03 -20.03 -19.60
C THR A 235 -33.25 -19.32 -18.27
N ILE A 236 -32.72 -18.11 -18.12
CA ILE A 236 -32.77 -17.34 -16.87
C ILE A 236 -34.09 -16.58 -16.82
N GLN A 237 -34.94 -16.92 -15.84
CA GLN A 237 -36.20 -16.19 -15.58
C GLN A 237 -35.98 -14.91 -14.76
N ASP A 238 -35.13 -14.97 -13.74
CA ASP A 238 -34.73 -13.81 -12.93
C ASP A 238 -33.24 -13.54 -13.09
N THR A 239 -32.93 -12.56 -13.95
CA THR A 239 -31.56 -12.12 -14.24
C THR A 239 -30.85 -11.59 -12.99
N SER A 240 -31.55 -10.88 -12.10
CA SER A 240 -30.93 -10.32 -10.89
C SER A 240 -30.50 -11.43 -9.94
N ALA A 241 -31.42 -12.36 -9.65
CA ALA A 241 -31.16 -13.47 -8.75
C ALA A 241 -30.07 -14.39 -9.29
N ALA A 242 -30.12 -14.73 -10.59
CA ALA A 242 -29.13 -15.61 -11.21
C ALA A 242 -27.71 -15.00 -11.21
N LEU A 243 -27.59 -13.69 -11.49
CA LEU A 243 -26.30 -12.99 -11.44
C LEU A 243 -25.77 -12.91 -10.00
N ARG A 244 -26.61 -12.64 -9.01
CA ARG A 244 -26.20 -12.65 -7.59
C ARG A 244 -25.74 -14.03 -7.15
N GLU A 245 -26.50 -15.07 -7.42
CA GLU A 245 -26.15 -16.44 -7.04
C GLU A 245 -24.80 -16.85 -7.66
N LYS A 246 -24.57 -16.48 -8.93
CA LYS A 246 -23.30 -16.76 -9.60
C LYS A 246 -22.15 -15.94 -9.02
N ALA A 247 -22.37 -14.67 -8.70
CA ALA A 247 -21.40 -13.80 -8.04
C ALA A 247 -21.05 -14.32 -6.64
N GLU A 248 -22.04 -14.75 -5.86
CA GLU A 248 -21.84 -15.38 -4.55
C GLU A 248 -20.99 -16.64 -4.68
N LYS A 249 -21.29 -17.53 -5.63
CA LYS A 249 -20.46 -18.73 -5.89
C LYS A 249 -19.01 -18.41 -6.26
N LEU A 250 -18.77 -17.29 -6.94
CA LEU A 250 -17.42 -16.84 -7.30
C LEU A 250 -16.67 -16.27 -6.09
N ALA A 251 -17.34 -15.45 -5.28
CA ALA A 251 -16.76 -14.80 -4.11
C ALA A 251 -16.72 -15.70 -2.86
N LYS A 252 -17.44 -16.84 -2.85
CA LYS A 252 -17.47 -17.79 -1.75
C LYS A 252 -16.12 -18.50 -1.63
N LEU A 253 -15.43 -18.22 -0.54
CA LEU A 253 -14.11 -18.74 -0.22
C LEU A 253 -14.10 -19.63 1.03
N ASP A 254 -14.98 -19.33 1.98
CA ASP A 254 -15.18 -20.04 3.24
C ASP A 254 -16.69 -20.26 3.47
N ASP A 255 -17.07 -20.72 4.66
CA ASP A 255 -18.46 -20.97 5.01
C ASP A 255 -19.29 -19.69 5.15
N ASN A 256 -18.65 -18.51 5.19
CA ASN A 256 -19.38 -17.24 5.22
C ASN A 256 -19.93 -16.91 3.83
N ASN A 257 -21.14 -16.36 3.80
CA ASN A 257 -21.72 -15.87 2.56
C ASN A 257 -21.11 -14.50 2.23
N PRO A 258 -20.54 -14.32 1.02
CA PRO A 258 -19.98 -13.04 0.60
C PRO A 258 -21.11 -12.02 0.42
N VAL A 259 -20.83 -10.76 0.78
CA VAL A 259 -21.77 -9.66 0.56
C VAL A 259 -21.67 -9.19 -0.89
N ILE A 260 -22.77 -9.28 -1.62
CA ILE A 260 -22.89 -8.74 -2.99
C ILE A 260 -23.61 -7.40 -2.90
N SER A 261 -22.98 -6.34 -3.41
CA SER A 261 -23.56 -5.01 -3.44
C SER A 261 -24.63 -4.89 -4.52
N GLU A 262 -25.78 -4.30 -4.16
CA GLU A 262 -26.81 -3.91 -5.13
C GLU A 262 -26.29 -2.92 -6.15
N GLU A 263 -25.50 -1.96 -5.69
CA GLU A 263 -24.87 -0.96 -6.55
C GLU A 263 -23.97 -1.63 -7.60
N TRP A 264 -23.26 -2.70 -7.25
CA TRP A 264 -22.49 -3.46 -8.24
C TRP A 264 -23.40 -4.09 -9.28
N LEU A 265 -24.50 -4.73 -8.88
CA LEU A 265 -25.42 -5.41 -9.79
C LEU A 265 -26.05 -4.42 -10.78
N GLU A 266 -26.49 -3.26 -10.31
CA GLU A 266 -27.05 -2.20 -11.16
C GLU A 266 -26.03 -1.69 -12.18
N ASN A 267 -24.80 -1.40 -11.73
CA ASN A 267 -23.74 -0.93 -12.62
C ASN A 267 -23.30 -2.01 -13.61
N PHE A 268 -23.24 -3.28 -13.20
CA PHE A 268 -22.93 -4.41 -14.06
C PHE A 268 -23.95 -4.53 -15.19
N LYS A 269 -25.25 -4.56 -14.85
CA LYS A 269 -26.32 -4.62 -15.86
C LYS A 269 -26.28 -3.43 -16.81
N LYS A 270 -26.08 -2.23 -16.27
CA LYS A 270 -25.96 -1.01 -17.08
C LYS A 270 -24.77 -1.05 -18.03
N PHE A 271 -23.61 -1.51 -17.55
CA PHE A 271 -22.37 -1.58 -18.32
C PHE A 271 -22.46 -2.59 -19.47
N TYR A 272 -23.02 -3.78 -19.20
CA TYR A 272 -23.19 -4.85 -20.19
C TYR A 272 -24.53 -4.79 -20.96
N LYS A 273 -25.36 -3.78 -20.72
CA LYS A 273 -26.67 -3.58 -21.36
C LYS A 273 -27.61 -4.79 -21.18
N ILE A 274 -27.64 -5.34 -19.97
CA ILE A 274 -28.51 -6.44 -19.58
C ILE A 274 -29.85 -5.84 -19.13
N ILE A 275 -30.94 -6.25 -19.78
CA ILE A 275 -32.32 -5.79 -19.55
C ILE A 275 -32.99 -6.73 -18.54
#